data_AF-A0A5R9EAR0-F1
#
_entry.id   AF-A0A5R9EAR0-F1
#
_cell.length_a   1.000
_cell.length_b   1.000
_cell.length_c   1.000
_cell.angle_alpha   90.00
_cell.angle_beta   90.00
_cell.angle_gamma   90.00
#
_symmetry.space_group_name_H-M   'P 1'
#
loop_
_entity.id
_entity.type
_entity.pdbx_description
1 polymer ?
#
loop_
_entity_poly.entity_id
_entity_poly.type
_entity_poly.pdbx_seq_one_letter_code
_entity_poly.pdbx_strand_id
1 'polypeptide(L)'
;MDAVDALPEDDLEAVVSAIGDLLPQVGMAHDDLDIDAVTYATGIAQDKVKAVLRGDKLDPKELDASLPDRLAFLRETRRRDDGERYTYDQLAERAHVSKALISALFSGTRNPGVPVAGALEDFFRVEPRFLTLSGRRVLARALKPIEQSLITLSLLRGAGVSRWAMRSSIATQDDKLGRALQDAIAEALSAPKAQSDPRGAGAHRPNESGTRP
;
A
#
# COMPACT_ATOMS: atom_id res chain seq x y z
N MET A 1 9.68 26.02 3.08
CA MET A 1 9.80 24.55 2.98
C MET A 1 8.39 24.03 2.77
N ASP A 2 7.90 24.02 1.53
CA ASP A 2 6.52 23.60 1.20
C ASP A 2 6.54 22.81 -0.11
N ALA A 3 7.14 21.62 -0.06
CA ALA A 3 7.24 20.71 -1.20
C ALA A 3 6.89 19.28 -0.78
N VAL A 4 5.78 19.10 -0.05
CA VAL A 4 5.32 17.76 0.37
C VAL A 4 3.86 17.45 0.04
N ASP A 5 3.18 18.30 -0.75
CA ASP A 5 1.76 18.08 -1.07
C ASP A 5 1.40 18.27 -2.56
N ALA A 6 2.36 18.05 -3.45
CA ALA A 6 2.13 17.97 -4.90
C ALA A 6 2.06 16.52 -5.38
N LEU A 7 1.29 15.68 -4.70
CA LEU A 7 0.79 14.47 -5.34
C LEU A 7 -0.40 14.90 -6.21
N PRO A 8 -0.38 14.63 -7.54
CA PRO A 8 -1.48 15.01 -8.43
C PRO A 8 -2.82 14.48 -7.89
N GLU A 9 -3.90 15.25 -8.02
CA GLU A 9 -5.23 14.80 -7.59
C GLU A 9 -5.77 13.60 -8.40
N ASP A 10 -5.08 13.27 -9.50
CA ASP A 10 -5.36 12.18 -10.45
C ASP A 10 -4.62 10.86 -10.15
N ASP A 11 -3.93 10.76 -9.01
CA ASP A 11 -3.16 9.56 -8.65
C ASP A 11 -4.05 8.31 -8.45
N LEU A 12 -5.31 8.49 -8.03
CA LEU A 12 -6.23 7.36 -7.81
C LEU A 12 -6.56 6.61 -9.11
N GLU A 13 -6.90 7.34 -10.18
CA GLU A 13 -7.30 6.72 -11.45
C GLU A 13 -6.13 6.00 -12.11
N ALA A 14 -4.94 6.61 -12.05
CA ALA A 14 -3.71 5.99 -12.53
C ALA A 14 -3.41 4.68 -11.77
N VAL A 15 -3.45 4.70 -10.43
CA VAL A 15 -3.20 3.52 -9.60
C VAL A 15 -4.24 2.42 -9.84
N VAL A 16 -5.52 2.77 -9.93
CA VAL A 16 -6.60 1.80 -10.21
C VAL A 16 -6.43 1.18 -11.60
N SER A 17 -6.12 1.98 -12.62
CA SER A 17 -5.85 1.47 -13.97
C SER A 17 -4.65 0.51 -13.98
N ALA A 18 -3.56 0.87 -13.31
CA ALA A 18 -2.37 0.03 -13.21
C ALA A 18 -2.66 -1.31 -12.51
N ILE A 19 -3.42 -1.29 -11.41
CA ILE A 19 -3.88 -2.51 -10.73
C ILE A 19 -4.73 -3.38 -11.66
N GLY A 20 -5.69 -2.77 -12.37
CA GLY A 20 -6.57 -3.47 -13.32
C GLY A 20 -5.80 -4.15 -14.46
N ASP A 21 -4.72 -3.51 -14.95
CA ASP A 21 -3.87 -4.07 -16.00
C ASP A 21 -2.93 -5.18 -15.50
N LEU A 22 -2.46 -5.09 -14.26
CA LEU A 22 -1.51 -6.04 -13.66
C LEU A 22 -2.18 -7.34 -13.19
N LEU A 23 -3.40 -7.26 -12.66
CA LEU A 23 -4.11 -8.41 -12.10
C LEU A 23 -4.22 -9.59 -13.08
N PRO A 24 -4.65 -9.41 -14.35
CA PRO A 24 -4.68 -10.49 -15.33
C PRO A 24 -3.29 -11.09 -15.62
N GLN A 25 -2.23 -10.27 -15.60
CA GLN A 25 -0.86 -10.74 -15.86
C GLN A 25 -0.35 -11.68 -14.77
N VAL A 26 -0.80 -11.46 -13.53
CA VAL A 26 -0.52 -12.34 -12.39
C VAL A 26 -1.62 -13.37 -12.13
N GLY A 27 -2.61 -13.49 -13.03
CA GLY A 27 -3.69 -14.49 -12.93
C GLY A 27 -4.60 -14.28 -11.71
N MET A 28 -4.79 -13.03 -11.30
CA MET A 28 -5.66 -12.64 -10.18
C MET A 28 -6.83 -11.80 -10.66
N ALA A 29 -7.87 -11.70 -9.83
CA ALA A 29 -9.01 -10.80 -10.02
C ALA A 29 -9.09 -9.77 -8.88
N HIS A 30 -9.95 -8.75 -9.01
CA HIS A 30 -10.17 -7.77 -7.92
C HIS A 30 -10.62 -8.42 -6.60
N ASP A 31 -11.37 -9.53 -6.67
CA ASP A 31 -11.84 -10.27 -5.49
C ASP A 31 -10.72 -11.03 -4.76
N ASP A 32 -9.53 -11.13 -5.38
CA ASP A 32 -8.35 -11.73 -4.74
C ASP A 32 -7.56 -10.76 -3.87
N LEU A 33 -7.89 -9.47 -3.92
CA LEU A 33 -7.27 -8.42 -3.11
C LEU A 33 -7.89 -8.37 -1.71
N ASP A 34 -7.10 -8.06 -0.69
CA ASP A 34 -7.58 -7.83 0.67
C ASP A 34 -8.31 -6.49 0.80
N ILE A 35 -9.58 -6.48 0.39
CA ILE A 35 -10.44 -5.30 0.49
C ILE A 35 -10.70 -4.94 1.96
N ASP A 36 -10.69 -5.92 2.87
CA ASP A 36 -10.89 -5.68 4.29
C ASP A 36 -9.73 -4.86 4.87
N ALA A 37 -8.49 -5.19 4.51
CA ALA A 37 -7.31 -4.41 4.85
C ALA A 37 -7.38 -2.98 4.29
N VAL A 38 -7.80 -2.80 3.04
CA VAL A 38 -7.95 -1.47 2.44
C VAL A 38 -9.02 -0.66 3.18
N THR A 39 -10.18 -1.25 3.48
CA THR A 39 -11.23 -0.60 4.28
C THR A 39 -10.72 -0.26 5.68
N TYR A 40 -10.01 -1.17 6.33
CA TYR A 40 -9.43 -0.95 7.67
C TYR A 40 -8.39 0.18 7.69
N ALA A 41 -7.61 0.33 6.61
CA ALA A 41 -6.60 1.36 6.47
C ALA A 41 -7.18 2.74 6.09
N THR A 42 -8.30 2.77 5.36
CA THR A 42 -8.86 3.99 4.76
C THR A 42 -10.13 4.51 5.44
N GLY A 43 -10.87 3.66 6.14
CA GLY A 43 -12.22 3.95 6.62
C GLY A 43 -13.29 4.01 5.53
N ILE A 44 -12.96 3.66 4.29
CA ILE A 44 -13.89 3.66 3.16
C ILE A 44 -14.60 2.31 3.10
N ALA A 45 -15.92 2.35 2.94
CA ALA A 45 -16.74 1.14 2.88
C ALA A 45 -16.33 0.21 1.71
N GLN A 46 -16.39 -1.10 1.94
CA GLN A 46 -15.87 -2.11 1.01
C GLN A 46 -16.55 -2.07 -0.36
N ASP A 47 -17.85 -1.83 -0.39
CA ASP A 47 -18.65 -1.69 -1.61
C ASP A 47 -18.13 -0.53 -2.49
N LYS A 48 -17.76 0.59 -1.87
CA LYS A 48 -17.17 1.75 -2.56
C LYS A 48 -15.76 1.45 -3.05
N VAL A 49 -14.92 0.78 -2.25
CA VAL A 49 -13.58 0.37 -2.67
C VAL A 49 -13.67 -0.56 -3.89
N LYS A 50 -14.57 -1.56 -3.86
CA LYS A 50 -14.81 -2.48 -4.97
C LYS A 50 -15.33 -1.74 -6.21
N ALA A 51 -16.26 -0.80 -6.04
CA ALA A 51 -16.77 0.00 -7.15
C ALA A 51 -15.63 0.79 -7.83
N VAL A 52 -14.79 1.47 -7.05
CA VAL A 52 -13.62 2.18 -7.57
C VAL A 52 -12.67 1.24 -8.32
N LEU A 53 -12.34 0.07 -7.76
CA LEU A 53 -11.45 -0.89 -8.40
C LEU A 53 -12.01 -1.44 -9.73
N ARG A 54 -13.34 -1.55 -9.86
CA ARG A 54 -13.99 -1.91 -11.14
C ARG A 54 -13.99 -0.78 -12.17
N GLY A 55 -13.55 0.42 -11.81
CA GLY A 55 -13.58 1.61 -12.65
C GLY A 55 -14.93 2.35 -12.61
N ASP A 56 -15.80 2.06 -11.64
CA ASP A 56 -17.05 2.79 -11.46
C ASP A 56 -16.74 4.25 -11.08
N LYS A 57 -17.40 5.21 -11.74
CA LYS A 57 -17.27 6.63 -11.40
C LYS A 57 -18.15 6.96 -10.20
N LEU A 58 -17.52 7.08 -9.03
CA LEU A 58 -18.16 7.63 -7.83
C LEU A 58 -17.97 9.14 -7.76
N ASP A 59 -18.94 9.85 -7.18
CA ASP A 59 -18.76 11.25 -6.80
C ASP A 59 -17.66 11.32 -5.73
N PRO A 60 -16.70 12.27 -5.81
CA PRO A 60 -15.67 12.43 -4.80
C PRO A 60 -16.19 12.46 -3.36
N LYS A 61 -17.38 13.05 -3.15
CA LYS A 61 -18.04 13.14 -1.83
C LYS A 61 -18.47 11.78 -1.28
N GLU A 62 -18.69 10.78 -2.14
CA GLU A 62 -19.02 9.43 -1.70
C GLU A 62 -17.83 8.75 -1.04
N LEU A 63 -16.60 9.14 -1.39
CA LEU A 63 -15.37 8.65 -0.75
C LEU A 63 -14.96 9.48 0.47
N ASP A 64 -15.43 10.72 0.56
CA ASP A 64 -15.16 11.61 1.68
C ASP A 64 -16.09 11.34 2.86
N ALA A 65 -15.65 10.47 3.77
CA ALA A 65 -16.29 10.34 5.08
C ALA A 65 -16.07 11.61 5.91
N SER A 66 -17.11 12.06 6.61
CA SER A 66 -17.02 13.20 7.53
C SER A 66 -16.05 12.90 8.68
N LEU A 67 -15.48 13.93 9.30
CA LEU A 67 -14.60 13.75 10.46
C LEU A 67 -15.28 12.92 11.59
N PRO A 68 -16.54 13.19 11.98
CA PRO A 68 -17.28 12.34 12.92
C PRO A 68 -17.31 10.87 12.52
N ASP A 69 -17.59 10.57 11.26
CA ASP A 69 -17.68 9.20 10.76
C ASP A 69 -16.31 8.51 10.81
N ARG A 70 -15.23 9.22 10.43
CA ARG A 70 -13.86 8.71 10.52
C ARG A 70 -13.46 8.42 11.96
N LEU A 71 -13.78 9.33 12.89
CA LEU A 71 -13.50 9.13 14.32
C LEU A 71 -14.30 7.98 14.91
N ALA A 72 -15.58 7.85 14.53
CA ALA A 72 -16.43 6.73 14.92
C ALA A 72 -15.88 5.41 14.39
N PHE A 73 -15.45 5.38 13.12
CA PHE A 73 -14.80 4.22 12.51
C PHE A 73 -13.54 3.80 13.25
N LEU A 74 -12.65 4.74 13.58
CA LEU A 74 -11.44 4.43 14.36
C LEU A 74 -11.78 3.87 15.73
N ARG A 75 -12.73 4.48 16.43
CA ARG A 75 -13.15 4.04 17.76
C ARG A 75 -13.84 2.66 17.73
N GLU A 76 -14.43 2.29 16.60
CA GLU A 76 -15.07 0.99 16.39
C GLU A 76 -14.08 -0.11 16.01
N THR A 77 -13.09 0.20 15.19
CA THR A 77 -12.17 -0.79 14.62
C THR A 77 -10.88 -0.94 15.43
N ARG A 78 -10.45 0.13 16.11
CA ARG A 78 -9.27 0.15 16.98
C ARG A 78 -9.73 0.07 18.42
N ARG A 79 -10.05 -1.13 18.87
CA ARG A 79 -10.45 -1.40 20.25
C ARG A 79 -9.25 -1.46 21.18
N ARG A 80 -9.52 -1.32 22.47
CA ARG A 80 -8.56 -1.61 23.54
C ARG A 80 -8.27 -3.11 23.60
N ASP A 81 -7.23 -3.49 24.32
CA ASP A 81 -6.86 -4.89 24.53
C ASP A 81 -7.96 -5.72 25.22
N ASP A 82 -8.86 -5.05 25.96
CA ASP A 82 -10.05 -5.66 26.58
C ASP A 82 -11.27 -5.74 25.64
N GLY A 83 -11.13 -5.32 24.37
CA GLY A 83 -12.20 -5.28 23.37
C GLY A 83 -13.12 -4.05 23.46
N GLU A 84 -13.00 -3.25 24.52
CA GLU A 84 -13.86 -2.10 24.73
C GLU A 84 -13.48 -0.89 23.86
N ARG A 85 -14.44 0.00 23.62
CA ARG A 85 -14.17 1.28 22.94
C ARG A 85 -13.35 2.18 23.86
N TYR A 86 -12.42 2.94 23.29
CA TYR A 86 -11.79 4.04 24.02
C TYR A 86 -12.82 5.06 24.50
N THR A 87 -12.69 5.54 25.73
CA THR A 87 -13.56 6.57 26.30
C THR A 87 -13.12 7.96 25.85
N TYR A 88 -14.02 8.95 25.89
CA TYR A 88 -13.64 10.33 25.56
C TYR A 88 -12.60 10.91 26.51
N ASP A 89 -12.53 10.44 27.75
CA ASP A 89 -11.51 10.87 28.71
C ASP A 89 -10.12 10.36 28.29
N GLN A 90 -10.02 9.09 27.88
CA GLN A 90 -8.77 8.50 27.38
C GLN A 90 -8.27 9.22 26.11
N LEU A 91 -9.18 9.52 25.19
CA LEU A 91 -8.84 10.27 23.97
C LEU A 91 -8.37 11.70 24.30
N ALA A 92 -9.05 12.36 25.25
CA ALA A 92 -8.71 13.71 25.68
C ALA A 92 -7.35 13.78 26.35
N GLU A 93 -7.08 12.85 27.27
CA GLU A 93 -5.79 12.71 27.95
C GLU A 93 -4.65 12.52 26.94
N ARG A 94 -4.83 11.59 25.99
CA ARG A 94 -3.80 11.29 25.01
C ARG A 94 -3.53 12.42 24.02
N ALA A 95 -4.58 13.13 23.61
CA ALA A 95 -4.46 14.27 22.71
C ALA A 95 -4.12 15.57 23.45
N HIS A 96 -3.95 15.53 24.78
CA HIS A 96 -3.70 16.70 25.63
C HIS A 96 -4.73 17.82 25.45
N VAL A 97 -6.00 17.46 25.35
CA VAL A 97 -7.13 18.37 25.17
C VAL A 97 -8.24 18.10 26.18
N SER A 98 -9.27 18.95 26.21
CA SER A 98 -10.43 18.72 27.07
C SER A 98 -11.36 17.64 26.50
N LYS A 99 -12.03 16.90 27.39
CA LYS A 99 -13.12 15.97 27.02
C LYS A 99 -14.22 16.65 26.20
N ALA A 100 -14.54 17.90 26.55
CA ALA A 100 -15.52 18.70 25.81
C ALA A 100 -15.10 18.94 24.36
N LEU A 101 -13.81 19.16 24.10
CA LEU A 101 -13.30 19.28 22.73
C LEU A 101 -13.46 17.94 22.00
N ILE A 102 -13.05 16.82 22.59
CA ILE A 102 -13.24 15.49 21.96
C ILE A 102 -14.71 15.24 21.63
N SER A 103 -15.61 15.51 22.56
CA SER A 103 -17.05 15.37 22.31
C SER A 103 -17.53 16.26 21.17
N ALA A 104 -17.02 17.49 21.04
CA ALA A 104 -17.35 18.40 19.96
C ALA A 104 -16.82 17.93 18.58
N LEU A 105 -15.67 17.24 18.55
CA LEU A 105 -15.14 16.62 17.33
C LEU A 105 -16.04 15.47 16.87
N PHE A 106 -16.42 14.58 17.79
CA PHE A 106 -17.33 13.46 17.48
C PHE A 106 -18.75 13.92 17.09
N SER A 107 -19.17 15.11 17.52
CA SER A 107 -20.46 15.68 17.11
C SER A 107 -20.38 16.51 15.82
N GLY A 108 -19.17 16.70 15.26
CA GLY A 108 -18.95 17.55 14.08
C GLY A 108 -19.16 19.06 14.33
N THR A 109 -19.27 19.48 15.59
CA THR A 109 -19.43 20.92 15.92
C THR A 109 -18.11 21.67 15.86
N ARG A 110 -16.99 20.96 15.88
CA ARG A 110 -15.63 21.52 15.71
C ARG A 110 -14.77 20.61 14.84
N ASN A 111 -13.80 21.24 14.18
CA ASN A 111 -12.72 20.55 13.50
C ASN A 111 -11.45 20.57 14.36
N PRO A 112 -10.61 19.52 14.32
CA PRO A 112 -9.38 19.46 15.08
C PRO A 112 -8.35 20.37 14.41
N GLY A 113 -7.53 21.04 15.22
CA GLY A 113 -6.27 21.61 14.72
C GLY A 113 -5.29 20.50 14.34
N VAL A 114 -4.29 20.83 13.52
CA VAL A 114 -3.25 19.88 13.06
C VAL A 114 -2.62 19.08 14.21
N PRO A 115 -2.24 19.67 15.37
CA PRO A 115 -1.64 18.91 16.47
C PRO A 115 -2.60 17.88 17.07
N VAL A 116 -3.89 18.24 17.18
CA VAL A 116 -4.91 17.35 17.76
C VAL A 116 -5.23 16.20 16.81
N ALA A 117 -5.33 16.49 15.51
CA ALA A 117 -5.52 15.46 14.49
C ALA A 117 -4.35 14.47 14.51
N GLY A 118 -3.11 14.95 14.49
CA GLY A 118 -1.92 14.10 14.55
C GLY A 118 -1.85 13.25 15.83
N ALA A 119 -2.14 13.83 17.00
CA ALA A 119 -2.13 13.08 18.25
C ALA A 119 -3.18 11.95 18.29
N LEU A 120 -4.35 12.17 17.69
CA LEU A 120 -5.39 11.14 17.57
C LEU A 120 -4.99 10.07 16.53
N GLU A 121 -4.40 10.46 15.40
CA GLU A 121 -3.90 9.54 14.37
C GLU A 121 -2.80 8.63 14.93
N ASP A 122 -1.83 9.20 15.65
CA ASP A 122 -0.77 8.46 16.33
C ASP A 122 -1.33 7.51 17.39
N PHE A 123 -2.34 7.95 18.15
CA PHE A 123 -2.99 7.13 19.16
C PHE A 123 -3.66 5.89 18.56
N PHE A 124 -4.43 6.08 17.48
CA PHE A 124 -5.11 4.99 16.78
C PHE A 124 -4.17 4.17 15.87
N ARG A 125 -2.89 4.55 15.79
CA ARG A 125 -1.87 3.94 14.93
C ARG A 125 -2.36 3.86 13.49
N VAL A 126 -2.83 4.98 12.98
CA VAL A 126 -3.22 5.14 11.57
C VAL A 126 -2.23 6.00 10.83
N GLU A 127 -2.29 5.94 9.50
CA GLU A 127 -1.44 6.75 8.64
C GLU A 127 -1.64 8.25 8.92
N PRO A 128 -0.57 9.06 8.86
CA PRO A 128 -0.67 10.50 9.00
C PRO A 128 -1.66 11.11 8.01
N ARG A 129 -2.45 12.06 8.49
CA ARG A 129 -3.52 12.76 7.78
C ARG A 129 -4.76 11.91 7.48
N PHE A 130 -4.91 10.73 8.07
CA PHE A 130 -6.13 9.93 7.96
C PHE A 130 -7.41 10.74 8.25
N LEU A 131 -7.39 11.69 9.20
CA LEU A 131 -8.57 12.49 9.56
C LEU A 131 -8.81 13.70 8.66
N THR A 132 -7.81 14.11 7.88
CA THR A 132 -7.83 15.40 7.16
C THR A 132 -7.71 15.27 5.64
N LEU A 133 -7.19 14.15 5.15
CA LEU A 133 -6.97 13.90 3.73
C LEU A 133 -8.25 13.45 3.04
N SER A 134 -8.46 13.85 1.78
CA SER A 134 -9.63 13.42 1.00
C SER A 134 -9.63 11.89 0.81
N GLY A 135 -10.82 11.31 0.71
CA GLY A 135 -11.05 9.89 0.51
C GLY A 135 -10.33 9.36 -0.72
N ARG A 136 -10.34 10.12 -1.84
CA ARG A 136 -9.58 9.75 -3.04
C ARG A 136 -8.09 9.59 -2.77
N ARG A 137 -7.48 10.54 -2.05
CA ARG A 137 -6.05 10.52 -1.73
C ARG A 137 -5.70 9.43 -0.72
N VAL A 138 -6.54 9.23 0.29
CA VAL A 138 -6.37 8.15 1.28
C VAL A 138 -6.44 6.79 0.59
N LEU A 139 -7.39 6.60 -0.32
CA LEU A 139 -7.54 5.37 -1.10
C LEU A 139 -6.34 5.14 -2.03
N ALA A 140 -5.93 6.15 -2.80
CA ALA A 140 -4.76 6.04 -3.69
C ALA A 140 -3.50 5.62 -2.92
N ARG A 141 -3.26 6.22 -1.73
CA ARG A 141 -2.14 5.85 -0.86
C ARG A 141 -2.22 4.42 -0.37
N ALA A 142 -3.41 3.95 0.02
CA ALA A 142 -3.60 2.58 0.48
C ALA A 142 -3.45 1.54 -0.65
N LEU A 143 -3.74 1.92 -1.91
CA LEU A 143 -3.62 1.04 -3.07
C LEU A 143 -2.19 0.96 -3.64
N LYS A 144 -1.33 1.95 -3.42
CA LYS A 144 0.06 1.95 -3.93
C LYS A 144 0.90 0.72 -3.50
N PRO A 145 0.86 0.27 -2.23
CA PRO A 145 1.56 -0.96 -1.84
C PRO A 145 1.06 -2.20 -2.58
N ILE A 146 -0.24 -2.26 -2.90
CA ILE A 146 -0.85 -3.34 -3.68
C ILE A 146 -0.32 -3.31 -5.12
N GLU A 147 -0.36 -2.14 -5.76
CA GLU A 147 0.22 -1.94 -7.10
C GLU A 147 1.69 -2.38 -7.15
N GLN A 148 2.51 -1.96 -6.19
CA GLN A 148 3.94 -2.32 -6.11
C GLN A 148 4.15 -3.83 -5.92
N SER A 149 3.30 -4.48 -5.14
CA SER A 149 3.33 -5.93 -4.95
C SER A 149 2.98 -6.67 -6.24
N LEU A 150 1.98 -6.18 -6.99
CA LEU A 150 1.60 -6.72 -8.30
C LEU A 150 2.69 -6.51 -9.36
N ILE A 151 3.35 -5.35 -9.39
CA ILE A 151 4.53 -5.10 -10.25
C ILE A 151 5.65 -6.09 -9.92
N THR A 152 5.92 -6.29 -8.62
CA THR A 152 6.97 -7.23 -8.19
C THR A 152 6.63 -8.64 -8.65
N LEU A 153 5.37 -9.07 -8.49
CA LEU A 153 4.89 -10.36 -8.96
C LEU A 153 4.97 -10.52 -10.48
N SER A 154 4.57 -9.50 -11.24
CA SER A 154 4.62 -9.56 -12.71
C SER A 154 6.06 -9.65 -13.22
N LEU A 155 6.99 -8.93 -12.59
CA LEU A 155 8.41 -9.03 -12.88
C LEU A 155 8.97 -10.42 -12.53
N LEU A 156 8.63 -11.00 -11.38
CA LEU A 156 9.07 -12.34 -10.99
C LEU A 156 8.51 -13.43 -11.91
N ARG A 157 7.28 -13.28 -12.39
CA ARG A 157 6.64 -14.24 -13.30
C ARG A 157 7.09 -14.08 -14.76
N GLY A 158 7.32 -12.85 -15.21
CA GLY A 158 7.76 -12.53 -16.57
C GLY A 158 9.27 -12.71 -16.77
N ALA A 159 10.07 -12.51 -15.73
CA ALA A 159 11.50 -12.77 -15.76
C ALA A 159 11.78 -14.19 -15.25
N GLY A 160 12.07 -15.12 -16.15
CA GLY A 160 13.02 -16.18 -15.81
C GLY A 160 14.29 -15.50 -15.27
N VAL A 161 14.43 -15.50 -13.95
CA VAL A 161 15.41 -14.79 -13.10
C VAL A 161 16.53 -14.08 -13.89
N SER A 162 16.43 -12.76 -14.02
CA SER A 162 17.62 -11.94 -14.12
C SER A 162 17.39 -10.49 -13.71
N ARG A 163 17.93 -10.21 -12.52
CA ARG A 163 18.65 -8.99 -12.16
C ARG A 163 17.78 -7.85 -11.59
N TRP A 164 17.95 -7.66 -10.27
CA TRP A 164 17.48 -6.54 -9.44
C TRP A 164 15.96 -6.50 -9.21
N ALA A 165 15.47 -6.30 -7.99
CA ALA A 165 15.83 -5.17 -7.14
C ALA A 165 16.07 -5.55 -5.67
N MET A 166 17.26 -5.18 -5.18
CA MET A 166 17.47 -4.99 -3.75
C MET A 166 16.55 -3.88 -3.24
N ARG A 167 15.97 -4.15 -2.06
CA ARG A 167 15.16 -3.27 -1.21
C ARG A 167 13.69 -3.14 -1.61
N SER A 168 12.90 -4.14 -1.24
CA SER A 168 11.52 -3.91 -0.82
C SER A 168 11.28 -4.68 0.47
N SER A 169 10.98 -3.94 1.54
CA SER A 169 10.48 -4.49 2.79
C SER A 169 9.02 -4.85 2.57
N ILE A 170 8.75 -6.14 2.38
CA ILE A 170 7.39 -6.66 2.23
C ILE A 170 6.80 -6.83 3.63
N ALA A 171 5.82 -5.98 3.93
CA ALA A 171 4.88 -6.23 5.00
C ALA A 171 3.98 -7.39 4.57
N THR A 172 4.05 -8.47 5.34
CA THR A 172 3.21 -9.65 5.18
C THR A 172 1.80 -9.32 5.65
N GLN A 173 0.84 -9.23 4.73
CA GLN A 173 -0.57 -9.45 5.05
C GLN A 173 -0.96 -10.87 4.62
N ASP A 174 -1.90 -11.46 5.35
CA ASP A 174 -2.31 -12.87 5.28
C ASP A 174 -3.28 -13.15 4.10
N ASP A 175 -3.12 -12.40 3.02
CA ASP A 175 -4.01 -12.42 1.85
C ASP A 175 -3.41 -13.23 0.68
N LYS A 176 -4.22 -13.44 -0.36
CA LYS A 176 -3.81 -14.25 -1.52
C LYS A 176 -2.65 -13.59 -2.26
N LEU A 177 -2.60 -12.26 -2.29
CA LEU A 177 -1.52 -11.48 -2.88
C LEU A 177 -0.20 -11.66 -2.12
N GLY A 178 -0.23 -11.52 -0.79
CA GLY A 178 0.93 -11.73 0.07
C GLY A 178 1.52 -13.13 -0.06
N ARG A 179 0.66 -14.16 -0.08
CA ARG A 179 1.08 -15.56 -0.31
C ARG A 179 1.73 -15.76 -1.68
N ALA A 180 1.08 -15.29 -2.74
CA ALA A 180 1.65 -15.39 -4.08
C ALA A 180 3.01 -14.70 -4.20
N LEU A 181 3.18 -13.54 -3.54
CA LEU A 181 4.45 -12.81 -3.53
C LEU A 181 5.54 -13.56 -2.76
N GLN A 182 5.20 -14.14 -1.61
CA GLN A 182 6.11 -15.00 -0.86
C GLN A 182 6.54 -16.22 -1.67
N ASP A 183 5.60 -16.90 -2.33
CA ASP A 183 5.87 -18.07 -3.17
C ASP A 183 6.78 -17.71 -4.34
N ALA A 184 6.52 -16.60 -5.03
CA ALA A 184 7.34 -16.13 -6.16
C ALA A 184 8.76 -15.73 -5.72
N ILE A 185 8.90 -15.11 -4.55
CA ILE A 185 10.23 -14.80 -3.97
C ILE A 185 10.97 -16.09 -3.61
N ALA A 186 10.31 -17.04 -2.97
CA ALA A 186 10.90 -18.32 -2.61
C ALA A 186 11.36 -19.10 -3.85
N GLU A 187 10.57 -19.11 -4.91
CA GLU A 187 10.91 -19.72 -6.20
C GLU A 187 12.14 -19.04 -6.82
N ALA A 188 12.16 -17.70 -6.88
CA ALA A 188 13.29 -16.96 -7.44
C ALA A 188 14.60 -17.15 -6.65
N LEU A 189 14.51 -17.33 -5.33
CA LEU A 189 15.66 -17.64 -4.48
C LEU A 189 16.12 -19.11 -4.60
N SER A 190 15.21 -20.02 -4.93
CA SER A 190 15.50 -21.47 -5.06
C SER A 190 15.98 -21.85 -6.46
N ALA A 191 15.75 -21.01 -7.47
CA ALA A 191 16.25 -21.22 -8.82
C ALA A 191 17.80 -21.27 -8.83
N PRO A 192 18.43 -22.32 -9.38
CA PRO A 192 19.88 -22.43 -9.39
C PRO A 192 20.51 -21.26 -10.15
N LYS A 193 21.55 -20.66 -9.56
CA LYS A 193 22.43 -19.70 -10.23
C LYS A 193 22.81 -20.28 -11.59
N ALA A 194 22.24 -19.76 -12.67
CA ALA A 194 22.82 -19.96 -13.99
C ALA A 194 24.23 -19.38 -13.92
N GLN A 195 25.22 -20.26 -13.75
CA GLN A 195 26.63 -19.94 -13.86
C GLN A 195 26.83 -19.37 -15.26
N SER A 196 26.89 -18.05 -15.35
CA SER A 196 27.54 -17.38 -16.46
C SER A 196 29.04 -17.71 -16.33
N ASP A 197 29.44 -18.80 -16.97
CA ASP A 197 30.82 -19.26 -17.03
C ASP A 197 31.61 -18.30 -17.93
N PRO A 198 32.56 -17.49 -17.42
CA PRO A 198 33.29 -16.54 -18.25
C PRO A 198 34.77 -16.92 -18.20
N ARG A 199 35.17 -18.05 -18.80
CA ARG A 199 36.60 -18.39 -19.03
C ARG A 199 36.76 -19.62 -19.92
N GLY A 200 36.89 -19.37 -21.23
CA GLY A 200 37.26 -20.42 -22.18
C GLY A 200 37.69 -19.91 -23.55
N ALA A 201 38.20 -18.67 -23.66
CA ALA A 201 38.76 -18.16 -24.91
C ALA A 201 40.04 -17.38 -24.61
N GLY A 202 41.14 -18.10 -24.39
CA GLY A 202 42.43 -17.52 -24.08
C GLY A 202 43.59 -18.49 -24.22
N ALA A 203 44.24 -18.42 -25.39
CA ALA A 203 45.64 -18.72 -25.67
C ALA A 203 46.12 -20.18 -25.87
N HIS A 204 46.36 -20.55 -27.13
CA HIS A 204 47.71 -20.99 -27.56
C HIS A 204 47.92 -20.79 -29.08
N ARG A 205 48.69 -19.77 -29.46
CA ARG A 205 49.66 -19.82 -30.58
C ARG A 205 51.01 -20.29 -29.97
N PRO A 206 52.04 -20.71 -30.72
CA PRO A 206 52.21 -20.78 -32.18
C PRO A 206 52.80 -22.14 -32.65
N ASN A 207 52.87 -22.41 -33.97
CA ASN A 207 54.13 -22.96 -34.51
C ASN A 207 54.31 -22.68 -36.00
N GLU A 208 55.56 -22.41 -36.32
CA GLU A 208 56.16 -22.02 -37.58
C GLU A 208 56.29 -23.22 -38.55
N SER A 209 56.15 -22.94 -39.85
CA SER A 209 56.80 -23.62 -40.99
C SER A 209 56.34 -22.81 -42.22
N GLY A 210 57.17 -22.06 -42.94
CA GLY A 210 58.45 -22.47 -43.47
C GLY A 210 58.29 -22.76 -44.97
N THR A 211 58.48 -21.70 -45.77
CA THR A 211 59.20 -21.73 -47.06
C THR A 211 58.60 -22.47 -48.28
N ARG A 212 58.00 -21.65 -49.17
CA ARG A 212 58.15 -21.55 -50.67
C ARG A 212 57.86 -22.79 -51.56
N PRO A 213 57.90 -22.62 -52.90
CA PRO A 213 56.95 -21.94 -53.79
C PRO A 213 56.22 -22.91 -54.73
#